data_AF-A0A3D0N325-F1
#
_entry.id   AF-A0A3D0N325-F1
#
_cell.length_a   1.000
_cell.length_b   1.000
_cell.length_c   1.000
_cell.angle_alpha   90.00
_cell.angle_beta   90.00
_cell.angle_gamma   90.00
#
_symmetry.space_group_name_H-M   'P 1'
#
loop_
_entity.id
_entity.type
_entity.pdbx_description
1 polymer ?
#
loop_
_entity_poly.entity_id
_entity_poly.type
_entity_poly.pdbx_seq_one_letter_code
_entity_poly.pdbx_strand_id
1 'polypeptide(L)'
;MEILRLLDELEDMADSGEKWYCRFPPFIGKTVIDAADLFDLIHQMRQSLPHEMTEASALARDRDRILEEAHEQRAKIIEAAREQAQLMTSNDELVKQAEQRRDQIIAEAEVEADHIRSEAEAWARSVVERLENYTDRIQATVQKTKKMLLAQQGGRETEDAGAPLEQ
;
A
#
# COMPACT_ATOMS: atom_id res chain seq x y z
N MET A 1 -35.87 7.69 40.53
CA MET A 1 -35.81 8.84 41.46
C MET A 1 -37.12 9.05 42.25
N GLU A 2 -38.04 8.09 42.23
CA GLU A 2 -39.23 8.12 43.07
C GLU A 2 -38.88 7.63 44.48
N ILE A 3 -37.95 6.69 44.58
CA ILE A 3 -37.49 6.15 45.86
C ILE A 3 -36.72 7.16 46.72
N LEU A 4 -35.89 8.01 46.10
CA LEU A 4 -35.15 9.05 46.82
C LEU A 4 -36.12 10.10 47.38
N ARG A 5 -37.15 10.46 46.60
CA ARG A 5 -38.19 11.37 47.07
C ARG A 5 -38.98 10.80 48.26
N LEU A 6 -39.32 9.51 48.21
CA LEU A 6 -39.98 8.84 49.33
C LEU A 6 -39.07 8.77 50.56
N LEU A 7 -37.75 8.63 50.36
CA LEU A 7 -36.76 8.62 51.45
C LEU A 7 -36.63 10.00 52.08
N ASP A 8 -36.57 11.04 51.27
CA ASP A 8 -36.57 12.44 51.72
C ASP A 8 -37.88 12.76 52.48
N GLU A 9 -39.03 12.27 52.01
CA GLU A 9 -40.32 12.42 52.69
C GLU A 9 -40.39 11.66 54.02
N LEU A 10 -39.72 10.50 54.12
CA LEU A 10 -39.59 9.75 55.37
C LEU A 10 -38.69 10.50 56.36
N GLU A 11 -37.59 11.08 55.87
CA GLU A 11 -36.66 11.89 56.64
C GLU A 11 -37.36 13.16 57.16
N ASP A 12 -38.12 13.85 56.32
CA ASP A 12 -38.93 15.01 56.68
C ASP A 12 -40.03 14.66 57.70
N MET A 13 -40.67 13.49 57.56
CA MET A 13 -41.65 13.00 58.54
C MET A 13 -41.00 12.66 59.88
N ALA A 14 -39.78 12.12 59.87
CA ALA A 14 -39.00 11.87 61.08
C ALA A 14 -38.58 13.19 61.76
N ASP A 15 -38.06 14.17 61.02
CA ASP A 15 -37.64 15.50 61.51
C ASP A 15 -38.86 16.34 61.98
N SER A 16 -40.01 16.21 61.33
CA SER A 16 -41.25 16.86 61.75
C SER A 16 -41.85 16.24 63.02
N GLY A 17 -41.77 14.90 63.14
CA GLY A 17 -42.05 14.20 64.38
C GLY A 17 -41.10 14.60 65.51
N GLU A 18 -39.85 14.97 65.18
CA GLU A 18 -38.92 15.53 66.16
C GLU A 18 -39.37 16.90 66.71
N LYS A 19 -40.01 17.73 65.88
CA LYS A 19 -40.42 19.09 66.29
C LYS A 19 -41.63 19.10 67.25
N TRP A 20 -42.51 18.10 67.18
CA TRP A 20 -43.68 18.01 68.08
C TRP A 20 -43.30 17.76 69.55
N TYR A 21 -42.20 17.03 69.82
CA TYR A 21 -41.80 16.70 71.20
C TYR A 21 -41.15 17.86 71.97
N CYS A 22 -40.69 18.91 71.29
CA CYS A 22 -40.04 20.06 71.95
C CYS A 22 -41.00 20.93 72.78
N ARG A 23 -42.30 20.62 72.83
CA ARG A 23 -43.34 21.44 73.48
C ARG A 23 -43.90 20.88 74.80
N PHE A 24 -43.59 19.64 75.20
CA PHE A 24 -44.07 19.07 76.47
C PHE A 24 -43.10 18.03 77.09
N PRO A 25 -42.61 18.20 78.34
CA PRO A 25 -41.94 17.13 79.11
C PRO A 25 -42.91 16.42 80.07
N PRO A 26 -42.72 15.14 80.48
CA PRO A 26 -41.56 14.26 80.27
C PRO A 26 -41.97 12.87 79.71
N PHE A 27 -41.83 12.63 78.41
CA PHE A 27 -41.80 11.26 77.88
C PHE A 27 -40.53 11.06 77.05
N ILE A 28 -39.71 10.14 77.54
CA ILE A 28 -38.37 9.76 77.10
C ILE A 28 -38.36 9.43 75.61
N GLY A 29 -37.60 10.21 74.82
CA GLY A 29 -36.94 9.80 73.57
C GLY A 29 -37.78 9.08 72.50
N LYS A 30 -39.10 9.26 72.50
CA LYS A 30 -40.01 8.60 71.57
C LYS A 30 -40.59 9.65 70.62
N THR A 31 -40.22 9.55 69.34
CA THR A 31 -40.88 10.27 68.26
C THR A 31 -42.30 9.72 68.10
N VAL A 32 -43.29 10.61 68.15
CA VAL A 32 -44.69 10.25 67.89
C VAL A 32 -44.96 10.53 66.42
N ILE A 33 -44.94 9.46 65.62
CA ILE A 33 -45.22 9.49 64.18
C ILE A 33 -46.55 8.76 63.97
N ASP A 34 -47.38 9.23 63.04
CA ASP A 34 -48.57 8.48 62.64
C ASP A 34 -48.14 7.15 62.02
N ALA A 35 -48.57 6.06 62.65
CA ALA A 35 -48.21 4.71 62.20
C ALA A 35 -48.81 4.37 60.83
N ALA A 36 -49.93 4.99 60.44
CA ALA A 36 -50.56 4.80 59.15
C ALA A 36 -49.72 5.45 58.04
N ASP A 37 -49.34 6.73 58.21
CA ASP A 37 -48.54 7.47 57.23
C ASP A 37 -47.16 6.83 57.02
N LEU A 38 -46.50 6.39 58.10
CA LEU A 38 -45.24 5.65 58.03
C LEU A 38 -45.37 4.33 57.27
N PHE A 39 -46.45 3.59 57.54
CA PHE A 39 -46.65 2.30 56.90
C PHE A 39 -46.97 2.44 55.41
N ASP A 40 -47.74 3.46 55.04
CA ASP A 40 -48.05 3.79 53.64
C ASP A 40 -46.78 4.20 52.89
N LEU A 41 -45.92 5.02 53.49
CA LEU A 41 -44.66 5.43 52.88
C LEU A 41 -43.69 4.24 52.68
N ILE A 42 -43.56 3.36 53.70
CA ILE A 42 -42.81 2.11 53.58
C ILE A 42 -43.41 1.20 52.50
N HIS A 43 -44.74 1.19 52.34
CA HIS A 43 -45.41 0.40 51.32
C HIS A 43 -45.10 0.92 49.91
N GLN A 44 -45.14 2.25 49.72
CA GLN A 44 -44.76 2.90 48.46
C GLN A 44 -43.28 2.68 48.11
N MET A 45 -42.39 2.76 49.10
CA MET A 45 -40.97 2.42 48.91
C MET A 45 -40.80 0.95 48.48
N ARG A 46 -41.51 0.03 49.13
CA ARG A 46 -41.44 -1.39 48.78
C ARG A 46 -41.96 -1.69 47.37
N GLN A 47 -42.93 -0.91 46.88
CA GLN A 47 -43.46 -1.06 45.53
C GLN A 47 -42.52 -0.47 44.45
N SER A 48 -41.84 0.64 44.74
CA SER A 48 -40.95 1.33 43.79
C SER A 48 -39.51 0.79 43.77
N LEU A 49 -38.98 0.29 44.90
CA LEU A 49 -37.62 -0.26 45.02
C LEU A 49 -37.26 -1.36 44.00
N PRO A 50 -38.11 -2.40 43.80
CA PRO A 50 -37.76 -3.50 42.89
C PRO A 50 -37.62 -3.02 41.45
N HIS A 51 -38.41 -2.02 41.05
CA HIS A 51 -38.39 -1.46 39.70
C HIS A 51 -37.09 -0.71 39.45
N GLU A 52 -36.72 0.26 40.32
CA GLU A 52 -35.48 1.03 40.16
C GLU A 52 -34.23 0.13 40.23
N MET A 53 -34.23 -0.90 41.08
CA MET A 53 -33.10 -1.85 41.15
C MET A 53 -33.00 -2.74 39.90
N THR A 54 -34.13 -3.09 39.29
CA THR A 54 -34.17 -3.82 38.01
C THR A 54 -33.63 -2.97 36.87
N GLU A 55 -34.03 -1.69 36.80
CA GLU A 55 -33.53 -0.74 35.81
C GLU A 55 -32.02 -0.50 35.94
N ALA A 56 -31.52 -0.30 37.17
CA ALA A 56 -30.09 -0.13 37.40
C ALA A 56 -29.27 -1.37 36.99
N SER A 57 -29.79 -2.57 37.28
CA SER A 57 -29.16 -3.83 36.86
C SER A 57 -29.19 -4.02 35.34
N ALA A 58 -30.30 -3.65 34.68
CA ALA A 58 -30.41 -3.68 33.23
C ALA A 58 -29.42 -2.71 32.57
N LEU A 59 -29.32 -1.48 33.07
CA LEU A 59 -28.38 -0.47 32.59
C LEU A 59 -26.93 -0.93 32.76
N ALA A 60 -26.59 -1.55 33.89
CA ALA A 60 -25.25 -2.10 34.12
C ALA A 60 -24.91 -3.19 33.09
N ARG A 61 -25.85 -4.11 32.81
CA ARG A 61 -25.70 -5.16 31.79
C ARG A 61 -25.56 -4.58 30.38
N ASP A 62 -26.37 -3.58 30.03
CA ASP A 62 -26.27 -2.93 28.73
C ASP A 62 -24.92 -2.21 28.57
N ARG A 63 -24.44 -1.55 29.62
CA ARG A 63 -23.10 -0.94 29.62
C ARG A 63 -22.01 -1.97 29.38
N ASP A 64 -22.06 -3.11 30.08
CA ASP A 64 -21.09 -4.19 29.88
C ASP A 64 -21.15 -4.76 28.46
N ARG A 65 -22.35 -4.97 27.93
CA ARG A 65 -22.56 -5.39 26.54
C ARG A 65 -21.99 -4.41 25.53
N ILE A 66 -22.27 -3.10 25.70
CA ILE A 66 -21.74 -2.06 24.82
C ILE A 66 -20.20 -2.04 24.85
N LEU A 67 -19.61 -2.19 26.04
CA LEU A 67 -18.15 -2.25 26.16
C LEU A 67 -17.57 -3.47 25.45
N GLU A 68 -18.19 -4.63 25.60
CA GLU A 68 -17.76 -5.86 24.94
C GLU A 68 -17.87 -5.75 23.41
N GLU A 69 -19.00 -5.25 22.90
CA GLU A 69 -19.20 -4.95 21.47
C GLU A 69 -18.15 -3.95 20.95
N ALA A 70 -17.84 -2.89 21.71
CA ALA A 70 -16.83 -1.90 21.35
C ALA A 70 -15.41 -2.50 21.34
N HIS A 71 -15.11 -3.41 22.27
CA HIS A 71 -13.84 -4.13 22.29
C HIS A 71 -13.70 -5.07 21.09
N GLU A 72 -14.75 -5.81 20.74
CA GLU A 72 -14.77 -6.68 19.57
C GLU A 72 -14.61 -5.88 18.27
N GLN A 73 -15.34 -4.77 18.13
CA GLN A 73 -15.22 -3.87 16.98
C GLN A 73 -13.81 -3.27 16.87
N ARG A 74 -13.23 -2.83 18.00
CA ARG A 74 -11.85 -2.34 18.04
C ARG A 74 -10.88 -3.42 17.56
N ALA A 75 -11.04 -4.66 18.03
CA ALA A 75 -10.18 -5.76 17.61
C ALA A 75 -10.28 -6.03 16.10
N LYS A 76 -11.50 -6.04 15.55
CA LYS A 76 -11.75 -6.19 14.10
C LYS A 76 -11.10 -5.07 13.28
N ILE A 77 -11.21 -3.82 13.73
CA ILE A 77 -10.60 -2.66 13.04
C ILE A 77 -9.08 -2.76 13.03
N ILE A 78 -8.47 -3.13 14.16
CA ILE A 78 -7.02 -3.28 14.27
C ILE A 78 -6.52 -4.40 13.35
N GLU A 79 -7.25 -5.52 13.30
CA GLU A 79 -6.86 -6.64 12.45
C GLU A 79 -6.96 -6.28 10.96
N ALA A 80 -8.08 -5.68 10.54
CA ALA A 80 -8.23 -5.22 9.16
C ALA A 80 -7.15 -4.19 8.76
N ALA A 81 -6.79 -3.28 9.67
CA ALA A 81 -5.72 -2.31 9.43
C ALA A 81 -4.34 -2.97 9.29
N ARG A 82 -4.06 -4.03 10.06
CA ARG A 82 -2.82 -4.81 9.95
C ARG A 82 -2.75 -5.57 8.64
N GLU A 83 -3.82 -6.25 8.25
CA GLU A 83 -3.91 -6.96 6.96
C GLU A 83 -3.69 -5.98 5.80
N GLN A 84 -4.33 -4.81 5.83
CA GLN A 84 -4.15 -3.78 4.81
C GLN A 84 -2.71 -3.25 4.77
N ALA A 85 -2.10 -2.97 5.92
CA ALA A 85 -0.71 -2.51 5.99
C ALA A 85 0.27 -3.56 5.44
N GLN A 86 0.04 -4.85 5.72
CA GLN A 86 0.84 -5.93 5.20
C GLN A 86 0.70 -6.06 3.68
N LEU A 87 -0.52 -5.94 3.15
CA LEU A 87 -0.78 -5.96 1.71
C LEU A 87 -0.10 -4.79 1.00
N MET A 88 -0.20 -3.57 1.55
CA MET A 88 0.46 -2.38 1.00
C MET A 88 1.98 -2.54 0.98
N THR A 89 2.58 -3.00 2.09
CA THR A 89 4.03 -3.24 2.17
C THR A 89 4.48 -4.29 1.16
N SER A 90 3.71 -5.38 1.00
CA SER A 90 4.01 -6.42 0.03
C SER A 90 3.92 -5.90 -1.42
N ASN A 91 2.94 -5.04 -1.72
CA ASN A 91 2.81 -4.43 -3.03
C ASN A 91 3.95 -3.46 -3.31
N ASP A 92 4.33 -2.62 -2.34
CA ASP A 92 5.44 -1.68 -2.49
C ASP A 92 6.77 -2.42 -2.71
N GLU A 93 7.00 -3.51 -1.98
CA GLU A 93 8.19 -4.34 -2.18
C GLU A 93 8.19 -5.01 -3.56
N LEU A 94 7.04 -5.51 -4.02
CA LEU A 94 6.90 -6.08 -5.35
C LEU A 94 7.15 -5.04 -6.45
N VAL A 95 6.61 -3.83 -6.31
CA VAL A 95 6.82 -2.72 -7.25
C VAL A 95 8.30 -2.36 -7.29
N LYS A 96 8.96 -2.22 -6.13
CA LYS A 96 10.39 -1.90 -6.06
C LYS A 96 11.25 -2.98 -6.72
N GLN A 97 10.94 -4.26 -6.51
CA GLN A 97 11.63 -5.37 -7.18
C GLN A 97 11.39 -5.35 -8.70
N ALA A 98 10.17 -5.04 -9.14
CA ALA A 98 9.85 -4.92 -10.56
C ALA A 98 10.60 -3.75 -11.23
N GLU A 99 10.71 -2.61 -10.55
CA GLU A 99 11.51 -1.46 -11.03
C GLU A 99 12.99 -1.80 -11.12
N GLN A 100 13.56 -2.45 -10.11
CA GLN A 100 14.95 -2.89 -10.16
C GLN A 100 15.20 -3.89 -11.30
N ARG A 101 14.26 -4.82 -11.52
CA ARG A 101 14.37 -5.78 -12.63
C ARG A 101 14.23 -5.10 -13.98
N ARG A 102 13.32 -4.12 -14.12
CA ARG A 102 13.18 -3.28 -15.31
C ARG A 102 14.49 -2.59 -15.63
N ASP A 103 15.11 -1.92 -14.66
CA ASP A 103 16.35 -1.17 -14.85
C ASP A 103 17.50 -2.10 -15.25
N GLN A 104 17.56 -3.29 -14.66
CA GLN A 104 18.52 -4.31 -15.07
C GLN A 104 18.31 -4.76 -16.52
N ILE A 105 17.07 -5.02 -16.94
CA ILE A 105 16.75 -5.42 -18.32
C ILE A 105 17.13 -4.31 -19.31
N ILE A 106 16.86 -3.04 -18.96
CA ILE A 106 17.22 -1.89 -19.80
C ILE A 106 18.74 -1.80 -19.93
N ALA A 107 19.48 -1.89 -18.82
CA ALA A 107 20.95 -1.84 -18.86
C ALA A 107 21.55 -3.00 -19.67
N GLU A 108 21.04 -4.23 -19.50
CA GLU A 108 21.45 -5.38 -20.30
C GLU A 108 21.16 -5.16 -21.80
N ALA A 109 19.99 -4.62 -22.14
CA ALA A 109 19.61 -4.33 -23.52
C ALA A 109 20.46 -3.21 -24.15
N GLU A 110 20.83 -2.18 -23.39
CA GLU A 110 21.72 -1.11 -23.86
C GLU A 110 23.12 -1.65 -24.17
N VAL A 111 23.68 -2.48 -23.29
CA VAL A 111 24.98 -3.13 -23.50
C VAL A 111 24.95 -4.03 -24.73
N GLU A 112 23.91 -4.84 -24.89
CA GLU A 112 23.75 -5.72 -26.05
C GLU A 112 23.58 -4.91 -27.35
N ALA A 113 22.81 -3.81 -27.31
CA ALA A 113 22.64 -2.94 -28.47
C ALA A 113 23.95 -2.29 -28.91
N ASP A 114 24.76 -1.81 -27.95
CA ASP A 114 26.09 -1.26 -28.25
C ASP A 114 27.04 -2.34 -28.79
N HIS A 115 26.98 -3.57 -28.26
CA HIS A 115 27.76 -4.69 -28.78
C HIS A 115 27.39 -5.01 -30.22
N ILE A 116 26.10 -5.19 -30.51
CA ILE A 116 25.58 -5.43 -31.86
C ILE A 116 25.98 -4.30 -32.82
N ARG A 117 25.89 -3.03 -32.38
CA ARG A 117 26.32 -1.89 -33.21
C ARG A 117 27.81 -2.00 -33.55
N SER A 118 28.65 -2.26 -32.56
CA SER A 118 30.10 -2.38 -32.76
C SER A 118 30.46 -3.54 -33.69
N GLU A 119 29.82 -4.70 -33.52
CA GLU A 119 30.00 -5.86 -34.41
C GLU A 119 29.54 -5.56 -35.83
N ALA A 120 28.39 -4.90 -36.01
CA ALA A 120 27.89 -4.51 -37.31
C ALA A 120 28.84 -3.52 -38.02
N GLU A 121 29.39 -2.54 -37.29
CA GLU A 121 30.40 -1.61 -37.82
C GLU A 121 31.71 -2.31 -38.19
N ALA A 122 32.17 -3.26 -37.38
CA ALA A 122 33.35 -4.07 -37.70
C ALA A 122 33.12 -4.95 -38.93
N TRP A 123 31.94 -5.56 -39.03
CA TRP A 123 31.56 -6.36 -40.17
C TRP A 123 31.47 -5.52 -41.45
N ALA A 124 30.83 -4.34 -41.39
CA ALA A 124 30.72 -3.43 -42.51
C ALA A 124 32.11 -3.00 -43.03
N ARG A 125 33.04 -2.65 -42.13
CA ARG A 125 34.44 -2.38 -42.49
C ARG A 125 35.09 -3.55 -43.20
N SER A 126 34.91 -4.77 -42.70
CA SER A 126 35.46 -5.98 -43.33
C SER A 126 34.90 -6.21 -44.74
N VAL A 127 33.63 -5.88 -44.98
CA VAL A 127 33.00 -5.98 -46.30
C VAL A 127 33.61 -4.98 -47.27
N VAL A 128 33.78 -3.73 -46.82
CA VAL A 128 34.42 -2.67 -47.62
C VAL A 128 35.85 -3.05 -47.98
N GLU A 129 36.65 -3.50 -47.01
CA GLU A 129 38.04 -3.93 -47.26
C GLU A 129 38.10 -5.10 -48.25
N ARG A 130 37.17 -6.06 -48.16
CA ARG A 130 37.08 -7.15 -49.16
C ARG A 130 36.77 -6.60 -50.55
N LEU A 131 35.84 -5.67 -50.67
CA LEU A 131 35.46 -5.04 -51.95
C LEU A 131 36.60 -4.23 -52.58
N GLU A 132 37.37 -3.51 -51.76
CA GLU A 132 38.58 -2.79 -52.21
C GLU A 132 39.59 -3.78 -52.79
N ASN A 133 39.91 -4.85 -52.05
CA ASN A 133 40.80 -5.91 -52.52
C ASN A 133 40.34 -6.57 -53.83
N TYR A 134 39.02 -6.79 -53.99
CA TYR A 134 38.47 -7.33 -55.24
C TYR A 134 38.64 -6.34 -56.40
N THR A 135 38.34 -5.06 -56.17
CA THR A 135 38.46 -4.01 -57.19
C THR A 135 39.92 -3.82 -57.62
N ASP A 136 40.87 -3.82 -56.69
CA ASP A 136 42.29 -3.72 -56.98
C ASP A 136 42.80 -4.88 -57.86
N ARG A 137 42.33 -6.10 -57.60
CA ARG A 137 42.65 -7.27 -58.43
C ARG A 137 42.10 -7.15 -59.84
N ILE A 138 40.86 -6.68 -59.98
CA ILE A 138 40.24 -6.43 -61.29
C ILE A 138 41.02 -5.33 -62.02
N GLN A 139 41.35 -4.24 -61.35
CA GLN A 139 42.10 -3.12 -61.92
C GLN A 139 43.51 -3.53 -62.34
N ALA A 140 44.20 -4.33 -61.54
CA ALA A 140 45.50 -4.91 -61.91
C ALA A 140 45.40 -5.80 -63.16
N THR A 141 44.34 -6.59 -63.27
CA THR A 141 44.07 -7.43 -64.45
C THR A 141 43.82 -6.57 -65.70
N VAL A 142 42.99 -5.54 -65.58
CA VAL A 142 42.72 -4.59 -66.69
C VAL A 142 44.00 -3.89 -67.15
N GLN A 143 44.84 -3.42 -66.22
CA GLN A 143 46.11 -2.78 -66.55
C GLN A 143 47.09 -3.74 -67.23
N LYS A 144 47.14 -5.00 -66.78
CA LYS A 144 47.95 -6.05 -67.41
C LYS A 144 47.48 -6.32 -68.84
N THR A 145 46.18 -6.48 -69.06
CA THR A 145 45.60 -6.67 -70.40
C THR A 145 45.86 -5.48 -71.31
N LYS A 146 45.70 -4.24 -70.80
CA LYS A 146 46.03 -3.01 -71.54
C LYS A 146 47.50 -2.97 -71.98
N LYS A 147 48.44 -3.30 -71.07
CA LYS A 147 49.87 -3.37 -71.39
C LYS A 147 50.18 -4.43 -72.45
N MET A 148 49.55 -5.60 -72.37
CA MET A 148 49.71 -6.67 -73.38
C MET A 148 49.24 -6.23 -74.77
N LEU A 149 48.08 -5.56 -74.87
CA LEU A 149 47.56 -5.07 -76.15
C LEU A 149 48.45 -3.98 -76.76
N LEU A 150 48.94 -3.03 -75.95
CA LEU A 150 49.88 -2.00 -76.41
C LEU A 150 51.20 -2.61 -76.90
N ALA A 151 51.74 -3.62 -76.20
CA ALA A 151 52.94 -4.33 -76.64
C ALA A 151 52.72 -5.08 -77.96
N GLN A 152 51.52 -5.64 -78.17
CA GLN A 152 51.15 -6.34 -79.40
C GLN A 152 50.97 -5.39 -80.59
N GLN A 153 50.60 -4.13 -80.36
CA GLN A 153 50.57 -3.08 -81.38
C GLN A 153 51.98 -2.59 -81.75
N GLY A 154 52.87 -2.38 -80.78
CA GLY A 154 54.25 -1.98 -81.04
C GLY A 154 55.08 -3.04 -81.79
N GLY A 155 54.80 -4.34 -81.58
CA GLY A 155 55.43 -5.42 -82.36
C GLY A 155 54.97 -5.48 -83.82
N ARG A 156 53.72 -5.08 -84.10
CA ARG A 156 53.16 -5.01 -85.45
C ARG A 156 53.77 -3.89 -86.29
N GLU A 157 54.11 -2.76 -85.67
CA GLU A 157 54.79 -1.65 -86.33
C GLU A 157 56.25 -1.97 -86.66
N THR A 158 56.93 -2.83 -85.88
CA THR A 158 58.30 -3.27 -86.18
C THR A 158 58.38 -4.38 -87.25
N GLU A 159 57.32 -5.18 -87.42
CA GLU A 159 57.25 -6.18 -88.51
C GLU A 159 56.98 -5.53 -89.88
N ASP A 160 56.23 -4.41 -89.92
CA ASP A 160 55.92 -3.69 -91.17
C ASP A 160 57.08 -2.79 -91.65
N ALA A 161 58.01 -2.40 -90.75
CA ALA A 161 59.21 -1.62 -91.09
C ALA A 161 60.40 -2.48 -91.60
N GLY A 162 60.25 -3.81 -91.66
CA GLY A 162 61.33 -4.77 -91.89
C GLY A 162 61.35 -5.47 -93.24
N ALA A 163 60.58 -5.04 -94.24
CA ALA A 163 60.61 -5.62 -95.59
C ALA A 163 61.35 -4.70 -96.59
N PRO A 164 62.66 -4.89 -96.82
CA PRO A 164 63.32 -4.34 -98.00
C PRO A 164 62.80 -5.04 -99.26
N LEU A 165 62.42 -4.22 -100.23
CA LEU A 165 62.15 -4.57 -101.62
C LEU A 165 63.42 -5.13 -102.30
N GLU A 166 63.19 -5.76 -103.46
CA GLU A 166 64.14 -6.14 -104.53
C GLU A 166 64.51 -7.64 -104.57
N GLN A 167 63.95 -8.38 -105.53
CA GLN A 167 64.33 -8.58 -106.95
C GLN A 167 65.41 -9.66 -107.11
#